data_AF-A0AAW0WN05-F1
#
_entry.id   AF-A0AAW0WN05-F1
#
_cell.length_a   1.000
_cell.length_b   1.000
_cell.length_c   1.000
_cell.angle_alpha   90.00
_cell.angle_beta   90.00
_cell.angle_gamma   90.00
#
_symmetry.space_group_name_H-M   'P 1'
#
loop_
_entity.id
_entity.type
_entity.pdbx_description
1 polymer ?
#
loop_
_entity_poly.entity_id
_entity_poly.type
_entity_poly.pdbx_seq_one_letter_code
_entity_poly.pdbx_strand_id
1 'polypeptide(L)'
;YIPTTTTRLVLIGLLRPDRFSLIQGVYRNSDSHNQVISAAAAQSVAQRSSFQHRGRHFMSPKRLLSVVGGQAVKKIRRLSRSRPVWMVRNESGGGEGVPEPPPLPPGDVEYILEPSPPPPSPPLPPPPVTIPSCQLLSTPTKSPYDKKEYRVIQLENGLRALLISDMGRLDSSPEEEDESDDEEDSGSEEEEDEECGGTEEEEEEEDDNEEDMEGTNFGKSGGDSTKYLAAASLTVGMGSFEDPPEIPGLMHFLEHMVFMGSEKYPKENAFDYYIKKHGGHDNAHTDMEHTTFYFEVQERHLHEGLHRFAEFFISPLMKQEAMTREREAVHSEFQMALPDDEYRIQQLFGSLALEDHPMSKFTWGNESTLNTGIPDEELHKKLHELRLKYYSAHYMTLAVQARMTLDCLQEYVCSIFSQIPNNGIEKPTYSHLEFPFPLVTLHRLYRVVPTKEYHCLEITWALPSFLKYYHTKPLHYVSHLIGHEGRGSILSYLKKRVWAVGLFSGNDESGFEHNSTYAAMSVSIELTDEGFKNVDKNIFTFICRFCV
;
A
#
# COMPACT_ATOMS: atom_id res chain seq x y z
N TYR A 1 -0.82 -26.51 -33.06
CA TYR A 1 0.57 -26.96 -33.14
C TYR A 1 1.42 -25.81 -32.61
N ILE A 2 1.88 -25.91 -31.37
CA ILE A 2 2.80 -24.95 -30.75
C ILE A 2 4.12 -25.73 -30.58
N PRO A 3 5.27 -25.20 -31.03
CA PRO A 3 6.52 -25.96 -31.12
C PRO A 3 7.02 -26.43 -29.75
N THR A 4 7.42 -27.69 -29.72
CA THR A 4 7.60 -28.57 -28.56
C THR A 4 8.90 -28.40 -27.77
N THR A 5 9.54 -27.23 -27.76
CA THR A 5 10.85 -27.10 -27.10
C THR A 5 11.00 -26.02 -26.04
N THR A 6 10.00 -25.14 -25.84
CA THR A 6 10.07 -24.18 -24.71
C THR A 6 8.71 -23.60 -24.30
N THR A 7 7.61 -24.35 -24.45
CA THR A 7 6.29 -23.85 -24.02
C THR A 7 6.01 -24.29 -22.60
N ARG A 8 6.33 -23.42 -21.64
CA ARG A 8 5.90 -23.57 -20.25
C ARG A 8 4.44 -23.08 -20.19
N LEU A 9 3.54 -23.91 -19.67
CA LEU A 9 2.10 -23.66 -19.71
C LEU A 9 1.59 -23.43 -18.29
N VAL A 10 0.90 -22.31 -18.05
CA VAL A 10 -0.03 -22.21 -16.93
C VAL A 10 -1.35 -22.80 -17.39
N LEU A 11 -1.81 -23.81 -16.65
CA LEU A 11 -3.07 -24.47 -16.89
C LEU A 11 -4.09 -23.91 -15.91
N ILE A 12 -5.05 -23.10 -16.38
CA ILE A 12 -6.12 -22.54 -15.54
C ILE A 12 -7.37 -23.39 -15.71
N GLY A 13 -7.80 -24.07 -14.64
CA GLY A 13 -9.01 -24.87 -14.61
C GLY A 13 -10.13 -24.15 -13.87
N LEU A 14 -11.14 -23.64 -14.59
CA LEU A 14 -12.28 -22.96 -13.95
C LEU A 14 -13.38 -23.94 -13.58
N LEU A 15 -13.84 -23.99 -12.34
CA LEU A 15 -14.84 -24.97 -11.91
C LEU A 15 -16.00 -24.30 -11.14
N ARG A 16 -17.22 -24.78 -11.39
CA ARG A 16 -18.41 -24.38 -10.63
C ARG A 16 -18.51 -25.20 -9.33
N PRO A 17 -18.95 -24.61 -8.21
CA PRO A 17 -19.05 -25.31 -6.92
C PRO A 17 -20.17 -26.34 -6.80
N ASP A 18 -20.97 -26.65 -7.83
CA ASP A 18 -22.09 -27.59 -7.74
C ASP A 18 -21.68 -29.02 -7.35
N ARG A 19 -20.37 -29.30 -7.27
CA ARG A 19 -19.80 -30.55 -6.75
C ARG A 19 -18.94 -30.42 -5.48
N PHE A 20 -18.76 -29.23 -4.92
CA PHE A 20 -17.94 -29.03 -3.71
C PHE A 20 -18.78 -29.30 -2.44
N SER A 21 -19.01 -30.57 -2.13
CA SER A 21 -19.86 -31.04 -1.02
C SER A 21 -19.38 -30.59 0.37
N LEU A 22 -18.09 -30.27 0.52
CA LEU A 22 -17.48 -29.76 1.76
C LEU A 22 -17.99 -28.37 2.17
N ILE A 23 -18.23 -27.47 1.21
CA ILE A 23 -18.65 -26.09 1.52
C ILE A 23 -20.12 -26.08 1.94
N GLN A 24 -21.00 -26.84 1.27
CA GLN A 24 -22.42 -26.92 1.65
C GLN A 24 -22.66 -27.64 3.00
N GLY A 25 -21.80 -28.59 3.38
CA GLY A 25 -21.88 -29.27 4.68
C GLY A 25 -21.69 -28.34 5.87
N VAL A 26 -20.87 -27.30 5.72
CA VAL A 26 -20.69 -26.24 6.74
C VAL A 26 -21.94 -25.36 6.84
N TYR A 27 -22.64 -25.12 5.72
CA TYR A 27 -23.84 -24.27 5.67
C TYR A 27 -25.09 -24.87 6.33
N ARG A 28 -25.23 -26.20 6.40
CA ARG A 28 -26.42 -26.82 7.03
C ARG A 28 -26.32 -26.98 8.54
N ASN A 29 -25.14 -26.82 9.13
CA ASN A 29 -24.90 -27.03 10.56
C ASN A 29 -24.62 -25.76 11.37
N SER A 30 -24.51 -24.58 10.73
CA SER A 30 -24.27 -23.31 11.42
C SER A 30 -25.47 -22.81 12.23
N ASP A 31 -26.70 -23.18 11.86
CA ASP A 31 -27.91 -22.82 12.63
C ASP A 31 -28.13 -23.70 13.88
N SER A 32 -27.48 -24.86 13.97
CA SER A 32 -27.64 -25.81 15.09
C SER A 32 -26.47 -25.79 16.09
N HIS A 33 -25.33 -25.19 15.75
CA HIS A 33 -24.12 -25.22 16.58
C HIS A 33 -23.96 -24.06 17.58
N ASN A 34 -24.79 -23.02 17.52
CA ASN A 34 -24.73 -21.91 18.49
C ASN A 34 -25.14 -22.29 19.92
N GLN A 35 -25.69 -23.50 20.15
CA GLN A 35 -25.99 -24.01 21.50
C GLN A 35 -24.94 -24.98 22.06
N VAL A 36 -24.03 -25.53 21.24
CA VAL A 36 -23.11 -26.61 21.69
C VAL A 36 -21.70 -26.08 21.97
N ILE A 37 -21.27 -25.01 21.32
CA ILE A 37 -19.92 -24.43 21.49
C ILE A 37 -19.73 -23.81 22.89
N SER A 38 -20.81 -23.35 23.54
CA SER A 38 -20.76 -22.85 24.92
C SER A 38 -20.43 -23.92 25.96
N ALA A 39 -20.62 -25.22 25.66
CA ALA A 39 -20.38 -26.31 26.61
C ALA A 39 -18.98 -26.93 26.46
N ALA A 40 -18.43 -26.94 25.24
CA ALA A 40 -17.10 -27.52 24.96
C ALA A 40 -15.93 -26.60 25.34
N ALA A 41 -16.12 -25.27 25.26
CA ALA A 41 -15.10 -24.30 25.66
C ALA A 41 -14.83 -24.30 27.18
N ALA A 42 -15.82 -24.67 28.00
CA ALA A 42 -15.68 -24.76 29.46
C ALA A 42 -14.88 -25.98 29.94
N GLN A 43 -14.74 -27.03 29.13
CA GLN A 43 -14.03 -28.26 29.51
C GLN A 43 -12.56 -28.29 29.06
N SER A 44 -12.18 -27.47 28.08
CA SER A 44 -10.80 -27.40 27.55
C SER A 44 -9.83 -26.55 28.42
N VAL A 45 -10.36 -25.59 29.18
CA VAL A 45 -9.55 -24.69 30.02
C VAL A 45 -8.99 -25.37 31.28
N ALA A 46 -9.48 -26.57 31.64
CA ALA A 46 -9.03 -27.31 32.83
C ALA A 46 -7.85 -28.28 32.59
N GLN A 47 -7.37 -28.43 31.35
CA GLN A 47 -6.26 -29.34 31.03
C GLN A 47 -5.31 -28.74 29.99
N ARG A 48 -4.38 -27.90 30.44
CA ARG A 48 -2.97 -27.83 29.99
C ARG A 48 -2.27 -26.62 30.62
N SER A 49 -1.90 -26.79 31.88
CA SER A 49 -0.75 -26.13 32.49
C SER A 49 0.39 -27.15 32.55
N SER A 50 1.36 -27.08 31.63
CA SER A 50 2.75 -27.53 31.85
C SER A 50 3.48 -27.65 30.50
N PHE A 51 4.70 -27.10 30.49
CA PHE A 51 5.78 -27.19 29.51
C PHE A 51 5.92 -26.09 28.45
N GLN A 52 7.14 -25.58 28.45
CA GLN A 52 7.59 -24.25 28.06
C GLN A 52 8.72 -24.43 27.02
N HIS A 53 8.77 -23.50 26.06
CA HIS A 53 9.94 -22.94 25.38
C HIS A 53 10.94 -23.82 24.61
N ARG A 54 11.06 -23.52 23.31
CA ARG A 54 12.29 -22.99 22.68
C ARG A 54 11.95 -22.38 21.31
N GLY A 55 12.37 -21.14 21.10
CA GLY A 55 12.11 -20.35 19.89
C GLY A 55 13.13 -20.57 18.78
N ARG A 56 12.78 -20.12 17.56
CA ARG A 56 13.70 -19.69 16.51
C ARG A 56 13.05 -18.59 15.66
N HIS A 57 13.79 -17.50 15.50
CA HIS A 57 13.56 -16.39 14.58
C HIS A 57 13.70 -16.84 13.12
N PHE A 58 12.92 -16.25 12.20
CA PHE A 58 13.36 -16.01 10.83
C PHE A 58 12.71 -14.75 10.24
N MET A 59 13.56 -13.91 9.65
CA MET A 59 13.30 -12.63 9.02
C MET A 59 12.71 -12.80 7.61
N SER A 60 11.99 -11.78 7.14
CA SER A 60 11.48 -11.69 5.76
C SER A 60 12.58 -11.26 4.77
N PRO A 61 12.58 -11.76 3.53
CA PRO A 61 13.59 -11.42 2.53
C PRO A 61 13.08 -10.31 1.58
N LYS A 62 13.77 -9.16 1.56
CA LYS A 62 13.94 -8.27 0.37
C LYS A 62 15.04 -7.22 0.65
N ARG A 63 16.28 -7.70 0.69
CA ARG A 63 17.50 -6.95 0.35
C ARG A 63 18.38 -7.89 -0.45
N LEU A 64 18.38 -7.75 -1.77
CA LEU A 64 19.52 -8.05 -2.65
C LEU A 64 19.10 -7.79 -4.09
N LEU A 65 19.90 -6.95 -4.76
CA LEU A 65 20.11 -6.77 -6.22
C LEU A 65 20.25 -5.29 -6.57
N SER A 66 21.30 -4.66 -6.03
CA SER A 66 22.11 -3.72 -6.81
C SER A 66 23.37 -4.47 -7.25
N VAL A 67 23.93 -4.06 -8.39
CA VAL A 67 25.10 -4.62 -9.07
C VAL A 67 24.80 -5.81 -9.99
N VAL A 68 24.75 -5.51 -11.30
CA VAL A 68 25.52 -6.13 -12.41
C VAL A 68 24.82 -5.76 -13.72
N GLY A 69 25.57 -5.21 -14.69
CA GLY A 69 25.21 -5.33 -16.10
C GLY A 69 25.20 -4.03 -16.92
N GLY A 70 26.30 -3.27 -16.93
CA GLY A 70 26.49 -2.17 -17.87
C GLY A 70 27.83 -2.26 -18.59
N GLN A 71 27.90 -2.95 -19.74
CA GLN A 71 28.94 -2.74 -20.76
C GLN A 71 28.43 -3.05 -22.17
N ALA A 72 29.00 -2.31 -23.14
CA ALA A 72 28.77 -2.25 -24.61
C ALA A 72 27.56 -1.37 -25.00
N VAL A 73 27.70 -0.28 -25.78
CA VAL A 73 28.46 -0.07 -27.03
C VAL A 73 28.88 1.41 -27.19
N LYS A 74 30.13 1.66 -27.59
CA LYS A 74 30.67 2.98 -28.01
C LYS A 74 30.99 2.98 -29.52
N LYS A 75 31.00 4.19 -30.11
CA LYS A 75 31.25 4.63 -31.52
C LYS A 75 30.02 4.57 -32.42
N ILE A 76 29.60 5.68 -33.05
CA ILE A 76 30.32 6.38 -34.14
C ILE A 76 30.29 7.93 -34.05
N ARG A 77 31.35 8.49 -34.62
CA ARG A 77 31.92 9.84 -34.77
C ARG A 77 31.08 10.98 -35.42
N ARG A 78 31.26 12.18 -34.82
CA ARG A 78 31.77 13.49 -35.34
C ARG A 78 30.92 14.44 -36.23
N LEU A 79 31.21 15.73 -35.96
CA LEU A 79 30.94 17.01 -36.67
C LEU A 79 29.58 17.61 -36.28
N SER A 80 29.44 18.85 -35.81
CA SER A 80 30.10 20.09 -36.22
C SER A 80 29.98 21.17 -35.12
N ARG A 81 30.96 22.07 -35.10
CA ARG A 81 31.11 23.26 -34.26
C ARG A 81 30.02 24.31 -34.54
N SER A 82 29.53 25.01 -33.52
CA SER A 82 29.58 26.49 -33.41
C SER A 82 28.72 27.01 -32.25
N ARG A 83 29.36 27.79 -31.37
CA ARG A 83 28.83 28.70 -30.34
C ARG A 83 28.32 29.99 -31.04
N PRO A 84 27.43 30.83 -30.45
CA PRO A 84 27.79 31.62 -29.26
C PRO A 84 26.69 32.00 -28.25
N VAL A 85 27.22 32.42 -27.11
CA VAL A 85 26.65 33.02 -25.91
C VAL A 85 26.32 34.50 -26.16
N TRP A 86 25.21 35.00 -25.61
CA TRP A 86 24.96 36.43 -25.46
C TRP A 86 24.92 36.80 -23.97
N MET A 87 25.91 37.59 -23.54
CA MET A 87 25.85 38.46 -22.36
C MET A 87 25.56 39.88 -22.84
N VAL A 88 24.63 40.58 -22.19
CA VAL A 88 24.41 42.02 -22.39
C VAL A 88 24.81 42.74 -21.10
N ARG A 89 25.74 43.69 -21.28
CA ARG A 89 26.24 44.66 -20.30
C ARG A 89 25.21 45.76 -20.04
N ASN A 90 25.16 46.20 -18.79
CA ASN A 90 24.65 47.51 -18.38
C ASN A 90 25.69 48.60 -18.69
N GLU A 91 25.23 49.71 -19.27
CA GLU A 91 25.91 51.00 -19.26
C GLU A 91 24.92 52.11 -18.84
N SER A 92 25.52 53.18 -18.35
CA SER A 92 25.07 54.16 -17.35
C SER A 92 24.73 55.54 -17.93
N GLY A 93 24.00 56.34 -17.14
CA GLY A 93 23.96 57.83 -17.17
C GLY A 93 22.52 58.38 -17.22
N GLY A 94 22.08 59.38 -16.45
CA GLY A 94 22.68 60.28 -15.45
C GLY A 94 21.76 61.51 -15.25
N GLY A 95 21.77 62.12 -14.05
CA GLY A 95 21.22 63.46 -13.68
C GLY A 95 19.73 63.48 -13.27
N GLU A 96 19.24 64.20 -12.25
CA GLU A 96 19.75 65.26 -11.37
C GLU A 96 19.02 65.20 -10.00
N GLY A 97 19.69 65.64 -8.92
CA GLY A 97 19.18 65.65 -7.54
C GLY A 97 18.72 67.02 -7.04
N VAL A 98 17.78 67.02 -6.09
CA VAL A 98 17.29 68.17 -5.32
C VAL A 98 17.60 67.94 -3.83
N PRO A 99 18.16 68.90 -3.09
CA PRO A 99 18.59 68.70 -1.69
C PRO A 99 17.49 69.00 -0.65
N GLU A 100 17.44 68.17 0.40
CA GLU A 100 16.64 68.37 1.61
C GLU A 100 17.27 69.39 2.59
N PRO A 101 16.47 70.15 3.36
CA PRO A 101 16.96 71.14 4.32
C PRO A 101 17.30 70.58 5.72
N PRO A 102 18.18 71.23 6.49
CA PRO A 102 18.70 70.76 7.79
C PRO A 102 17.76 71.06 8.99
N PRO A 103 17.98 70.40 10.15
CA PRO A 103 17.11 70.52 11.32
C PRO A 103 17.36 71.78 12.16
N LEU A 104 16.31 72.29 12.81
CA LEU A 104 16.30 73.47 13.69
C LEU A 104 16.56 73.12 15.19
N PRO A 105 17.06 74.07 16.00
CA PRO A 105 17.56 73.86 17.38
C PRO A 105 16.45 73.84 18.46
N PRO A 106 16.76 73.41 19.71
CA PRO A 106 15.76 73.10 20.71
C PRO A 106 15.16 74.35 21.36
N GLY A 107 13.83 74.40 21.44
CA GLY A 107 13.08 75.42 22.18
C GLY A 107 12.44 74.80 23.43
N ASP A 108 12.60 75.48 24.55
CA ASP A 108 11.99 75.15 25.84
C ASP A 108 10.46 75.19 25.76
N VAL A 109 9.81 74.08 26.09
CA VAL A 109 8.35 73.98 26.24
C VAL A 109 8.05 73.40 27.62
N GLU A 110 7.33 74.17 28.42
CA GLU A 110 6.82 73.79 29.74
C GLU A 110 5.94 72.54 29.65
N TYR A 111 6.24 71.52 30.47
CA TYR A 111 5.43 70.32 30.63
C TYR A 111 4.20 70.62 31.50
N ILE A 112 3.02 70.67 30.89
CA ILE A 112 1.74 70.47 31.58
C ILE A 112 1.50 68.95 31.64
N LEU A 113 1.50 68.38 32.84
CA LEU A 113 1.21 66.96 33.09
C LEU A 113 -0.29 66.67 32.89
N GLU A 114 -0.65 66.10 31.74
CA GLU A 114 -1.92 65.39 31.57
C GLU A 114 -1.76 63.90 31.96
N PRO A 115 -2.76 63.29 32.61
CA PRO A 115 -2.67 61.92 33.12
C PRO A 115 -2.68 60.88 31.97
N SER A 116 -1.83 59.87 32.11
CA SER A 116 -1.66 58.77 31.16
C SER A 116 -2.94 57.91 30.99
N PRO A 117 -3.27 57.47 29.76
CA PRO A 117 -4.38 56.54 29.53
C PRO A 117 -4.07 55.15 30.11
N PRO A 118 -5.10 54.40 30.55
CA PRO A 118 -4.91 53.07 31.14
C PRO A 118 -4.34 52.08 30.11
N PRO A 119 -3.58 51.07 30.56
CA PRO A 119 -3.00 50.07 29.68
C PRO A 119 -4.09 49.27 28.95
N PRO A 120 -3.84 48.84 27.69
CA PRO A 120 -4.79 48.03 26.94
C PRO A 120 -5.05 46.70 27.65
N SER A 121 -6.32 46.33 27.73
CA SER A 121 -6.77 45.04 28.25
C SER A 121 -6.07 43.89 27.53
N PRO A 122 -5.70 42.80 28.23
CA PRO A 122 -5.14 41.62 27.58
C PRO A 122 -6.11 41.10 26.51
N PRO A 123 -5.60 40.56 25.38
CA PRO A 123 -6.44 40.00 24.35
C PRO A 123 -7.35 38.92 24.96
N LEU A 124 -8.64 39.01 24.64
CA LEU A 124 -9.60 37.98 25.02
C LEU A 124 -9.08 36.61 24.53
N PRO A 125 -9.16 35.56 25.35
CA PRO A 125 -8.85 34.21 24.87
C PRO A 125 -9.69 33.92 23.62
N PRO A 126 -9.14 33.21 22.63
CA PRO A 126 -9.93 32.78 21.48
C PRO A 126 -11.19 32.08 21.99
N PRO A 127 -12.35 32.27 21.32
CA PRO A 127 -13.56 31.57 21.70
C PRO A 127 -13.23 30.07 21.79
N PRO A 128 -13.75 29.35 22.80
CA PRO A 128 -13.51 27.91 22.90
C PRO A 128 -13.90 27.30 21.55
N VAL A 129 -12.93 26.67 20.88
CA VAL A 129 -13.17 25.91 19.68
C VAL A 129 -14.19 24.85 20.10
N THR A 130 -15.44 25.03 19.71
CA THR A 130 -16.45 23.96 19.80
C THR A 130 -15.92 22.86 18.92
N ILE A 131 -15.26 21.88 19.53
CA ILE A 131 -14.79 20.67 18.86
C ILE A 131 -16.03 20.09 18.16
N PRO A 132 -16.01 19.93 16.82
CA PRO A 132 -17.13 19.38 16.09
C PRO A 132 -17.57 18.08 16.75
N SER A 133 -18.87 17.92 16.97
CA SER A 133 -19.35 16.76 17.71
C SER A 133 -19.06 15.49 16.90
N CYS A 134 -18.56 14.45 17.57
CA CYS A 134 -18.39 13.14 16.95
C CYS A 134 -19.06 12.09 17.84
N GLN A 135 -19.64 11.09 17.20
CA GLN A 135 -20.23 9.96 17.89
C GLN A 135 -19.14 8.93 18.20
N LEU A 136 -19.02 8.55 19.48
CA LEU A 136 -18.15 7.45 19.88
C LEU A 136 -18.81 6.11 19.51
N LEU A 137 -18.09 5.25 18.80
CA LEU A 137 -18.51 3.89 18.47
C LEU A 137 -17.88 2.87 19.43
N SER A 138 -18.32 1.61 19.34
CA SER A 138 -17.79 0.53 20.17
C SER A 138 -16.28 0.37 19.98
N THR A 139 -15.55 0.34 21.09
CA THR A 139 -14.11 0.07 21.09
C THR A 139 -13.81 -1.27 20.42
N PRO A 140 -12.82 -1.35 19.52
CA PRO A 140 -12.47 -2.59 18.86
C PRO A 140 -11.91 -3.61 19.85
N THR A 141 -12.18 -4.88 19.58
CA THR A 141 -11.53 -5.98 20.31
C THR A 141 -10.07 -6.04 19.90
N LYS A 142 -9.16 -6.10 20.87
CA LYS A 142 -7.71 -6.16 20.65
C LYS A 142 -7.08 -7.33 21.40
N SER A 143 -5.85 -7.67 21.03
CA SER A 143 -5.04 -8.63 21.79
C SER A 143 -4.80 -8.11 23.21
N PRO A 144 -4.82 -8.97 24.25
CA PRO A 144 -4.46 -8.57 25.61
C PRO A 144 -3.00 -8.08 25.73
N TYR A 145 -2.15 -8.42 24.76
CA TYR A 145 -0.75 -7.97 24.69
C TYR A 145 -0.55 -6.67 23.90
N ASP A 146 -1.59 -6.15 23.24
CA ASP A 146 -1.48 -4.89 22.51
C ASP A 146 -1.63 -3.71 23.46
N LYS A 147 -0.50 -3.05 23.73
CA LYS A 147 -0.42 -1.88 24.62
C LYS A 147 -1.07 -0.63 24.03
N LYS A 148 -1.35 -0.58 22.72
CA LYS A 148 -1.95 0.60 22.09
C LYS A 148 -3.37 0.82 22.56
N GLU A 149 -3.79 2.07 22.63
CA GLU A 149 -5.18 2.44 22.89
C GLU A 149 -5.91 2.71 21.57
N TYR A 150 -7.19 2.37 21.54
CA TYR A 150 -8.00 2.47 20.33
C TYR A 150 -9.30 3.21 20.64
N ARG A 151 -9.69 4.10 19.73
CA ARG A 151 -10.99 4.77 19.77
C ARG A 151 -11.56 4.80 18.37
N VAL A 152 -12.83 4.43 18.23
CA VAL A 152 -13.55 4.55 16.95
C VAL A 152 -14.56 5.66 17.08
N ILE A 153 -14.52 6.61 16.16
CA ILE A 153 -15.44 7.74 16.10
C ILE A 153 -16.14 7.79 14.75
N GLN A 154 -17.32 8.39 14.72
CA GLN A 154 -18.03 8.77 13.50
C GLN A 154 -18.31 10.28 13.54
N LEU A 155 -17.86 10.98 12.51
CA LEU A 155 -18.09 12.41 12.35
C LEU A 155 -19.53 12.68 11.88
N GLU A 156 -20.03 13.89 12.07
CA GLU A 156 -21.36 14.32 11.60
C GLU A 156 -21.56 14.16 10.09
N ASN A 157 -20.49 14.32 9.30
CA ASN A 157 -20.50 14.08 7.86
C ASN A 157 -20.52 12.58 7.47
N GLY A 158 -20.54 11.66 8.45
CA GLY A 158 -20.64 10.22 8.23
C GLY A 158 -19.30 9.49 8.08
N LEU A 159 -18.18 10.20 8.03
CA LEU A 159 -16.85 9.57 8.00
C LEU A 159 -16.58 8.82 9.29
N ARG A 160 -16.11 7.57 9.17
CA ARG A 160 -15.70 6.75 10.33
C ARG A 160 -14.19 6.80 10.47
N ALA A 161 -13.69 6.96 11.68
CA ALA A 161 -12.25 7.00 11.95
C ALA A 161 -11.85 6.07 13.09
N LEU A 162 -10.74 5.35 12.90
CA LEU A 162 -10.02 4.59 13.92
C LEU A 162 -8.80 5.40 14.39
N LEU A 163 -8.80 5.76 15.66
CA LEU A 163 -7.69 6.45 16.32
C LEU A 163 -6.86 5.43 17.10
N ILE A 164 -5.55 5.45 16.89
CA ILE A 164 -4.61 4.49 17.49
C ILE A 164 -3.53 5.28 18.22
N SER A 165 -3.55 5.20 19.55
CA SER A 165 -2.56 5.84 20.42
C SER A 165 -1.49 4.83 20.82
N ASP A 166 -0.22 5.11 20.47
CA ASP A 166 0.92 4.26 20.80
C ASP A 166 1.83 4.86 21.89
N MET A 167 1.23 5.37 22.97
CA MET A 167 1.99 6.00 24.06
C MET A 167 2.87 5.00 24.84
N GLY A 168 2.53 3.71 24.83
CA GLY A 168 3.17 2.67 25.66
C GLY A 168 4.61 2.29 25.28
N ARG A 169 5.22 2.93 24.28
CA ARG A 169 6.64 2.79 23.91
C ARG A 169 7.57 3.79 24.61
N LEU A 170 7.05 4.65 25.50
CA LEU A 170 7.82 5.63 26.26
C LEU A 170 8.71 5.01 27.36
N ASP A 171 8.34 3.84 27.89
CA ASP A 171 8.97 3.28 29.10
C ASP A 171 10.13 2.31 28.84
N SER A 172 10.58 2.14 27.61
CA SER A 172 11.84 1.42 27.33
C SER A 172 12.95 2.42 27.02
N SER A 173 13.47 3.05 28.07
CA SER A 173 14.81 3.66 28.04
C SER A 173 15.87 2.57 27.80
N PRO A 174 16.98 2.88 27.13
CA PRO A 174 18.08 1.93 26.85
C PRO A 174 18.98 1.71 28.08
N GLU A 175 18.38 1.48 29.25
CA GLU A 175 19.10 1.25 30.50
C GLU A 175 18.53 -0.02 31.12
N GLU A 176 18.99 -1.19 30.68
CA GLU A 176 19.18 -2.44 31.45
C GLU A 176 19.87 -3.47 30.53
N GLU A 177 21.04 -3.13 30.00
CA GLU A 177 22.03 -4.15 29.62
C GLU A 177 23.35 -3.68 30.23
N ASP A 178 23.64 -4.19 31.43
CA ASP A 178 25.01 -4.49 31.84
C ASP A 178 25.03 -5.32 33.14
N GLU A 179 25.94 -6.30 33.12
CA GLU A 179 26.51 -7.08 34.24
C GLU A 179 25.72 -8.28 34.79
N SER A 180 26.02 -9.48 34.25
CA SER A 180 26.72 -10.53 35.03
C SER A 180 26.99 -11.78 34.18
N ASP A 181 28.27 -12.07 33.96
CA ASP A 181 28.91 -13.41 34.01
C ASP A 181 30.00 -13.58 32.93
N ASP A 182 31.09 -12.83 33.12
CA ASP A 182 32.42 -13.33 32.80
C ASP A 182 32.92 -14.08 34.04
N GLU A 183 32.89 -15.41 34.01
CA GLU A 183 33.87 -16.21 34.75
C GLU A 183 34.43 -17.32 33.85
N GLU A 184 35.73 -17.47 34.03
CA GLU A 184 36.71 -18.27 33.32
C GLU A 184 36.38 -19.77 33.33
N ASP A 185 36.65 -20.46 32.22
CA ASP A 185 37.26 -21.79 32.33
C ASP A 185 38.22 -22.06 31.15
N SER A 186 39.50 -22.10 31.49
CA SER A 186 40.60 -22.54 30.64
C SER A 186 40.64 -24.07 30.60
N GLY A 187 40.60 -24.64 29.41
CA GLY A 187 40.79 -26.09 29.22
C GLY A 187 41.30 -26.40 27.83
N SER A 188 42.62 -26.35 27.66
CA SER A 188 43.38 -26.87 26.52
C SER A 188 43.21 -28.38 26.40
N GLU A 189 42.91 -28.91 25.21
CA GLU A 189 43.49 -30.16 24.70
C GLU A 189 43.64 -30.06 23.17
N GLU A 190 44.83 -30.45 22.73
CA GLU A 190 45.34 -30.53 21.36
C GLU A 190 44.86 -31.82 20.67
N GLU A 191 44.84 -31.82 19.33
CA GLU A 191 45.37 -32.85 18.39
C GLU A 191 44.79 -32.58 16.98
N GLU A 192 45.61 -32.13 16.02
CA GLU A 192 46.25 -32.93 14.93
C GLU A 192 45.22 -33.58 13.98
N ASP A 193 45.31 -33.59 12.65
CA ASP A 193 46.16 -33.02 11.59
C ASP A 193 45.43 -33.38 10.27
N GLU A 194 45.74 -32.68 9.17
CA GLU A 194 45.88 -33.18 7.77
C GLU A 194 45.70 -32.03 6.73
N GLU A 195 46.85 -31.48 6.33
CA GLU A 195 47.34 -31.15 4.96
C GLU A 195 46.36 -31.24 3.76
N CYS A 196 46.44 -30.50 2.65
CA CYS A 196 47.42 -29.65 1.93
C CYS A 196 46.66 -29.13 0.67
N GLY A 197 46.90 -28.01 -0.03
CA GLY A 197 47.92 -26.96 -0.04
C GLY A 197 47.79 -26.10 -1.32
N GLY A 198 48.55 -24.99 -1.37
CA GLY A 198 48.93 -24.20 -2.56
C GLY A 198 47.88 -23.21 -3.09
N THR A 199 48.17 -21.94 -3.40
CA THR A 199 49.43 -21.21 -3.59
C THR A 199 49.15 -19.71 -3.54
N GLU A 200 50.18 -18.97 -3.14
CA GLU A 200 50.36 -17.52 -3.02
C GLU A 200 50.08 -16.75 -4.32
N GLU A 201 49.73 -15.46 -4.19
CA GLU A 201 50.47 -14.35 -4.84
C GLU A 201 49.99 -13.02 -4.25
N GLU A 202 50.90 -12.38 -3.51
CA GLU A 202 50.88 -10.99 -3.08
C GLU A 202 51.35 -10.11 -4.25
N GLU A 203 50.77 -8.92 -4.45
CA GLU A 203 51.52 -7.79 -4.98
C GLU A 203 51.10 -6.50 -4.26
N GLU A 204 52.12 -5.84 -3.72
CA GLU A 204 52.14 -4.56 -3.03
C GLU A 204 52.24 -3.37 -4.01
N GLU A 205 51.69 -2.23 -3.55
CA GLU A 205 52.18 -0.83 -3.73
C GLU A 205 52.37 -0.24 -5.13
N GLU A 206 51.72 0.91 -5.39
CA GLU A 206 52.44 2.15 -5.75
C GLU A 206 51.50 3.38 -5.66
N ASP A 207 51.91 4.31 -4.79
CA ASP A 207 51.46 5.69 -4.63
C ASP A 207 51.76 6.53 -5.89
N ASP A 208 50.87 7.48 -6.23
CA ASP A 208 51.28 8.76 -6.80
C ASP A 208 50.22 9.86 -6.57
N ASN A 209 50.74 11.00 -6.15
CA ASN A 209 50.11 12.13 -5.46
C ASN A 209 49.36 13.16 -6.36
N GLU A 210 48.36 13.80 -5.71
CA GLU A 210 47.96 15.24 -5.77
C GLU A 210 47.45 15.83 -7.13
N GLU A 211 46.45 16.72 -7.24
CA GLU A 211 46.09 17.92 -6.47
C GLU A 211 44.57 18.30 -6.58
N ASP A 212 44.06 18.83 -5.46
CA ASP A 212 43.13 19.98 -5.27
C ASP A 212 41.66 19.99 -5.74
N MET A 213 40.75 19.88 -4.75
CA MET A 213 39.76 20.92 -4.43
C MET A 213 39.21 20.75 -2.99
N GLU A 214 39.65 21.64 -2.09
CA GLU A 214 38.97 22.01 -0.83
C GLU A 214 37.48 22.34 -1.10
N GLY A 215 36.48 22.08 -0.25
CA GLY A 215 36.43 21.81 1.17
C GLY A 215 35.20 22.55 1.72
N THR A 216 34.11 21.82 2.04
CA THR A 216 33.18 22.24 3.09
C THR A 216 32.69 21.01 3.86
N ASN A 217 33.07 20.97 5.14
CA ASN A 217 32.80 19.92 6.12
C ASN A 217 31.30 19.66 6.33
N PHE A 218 30.85 18.42 6.08
CA PHE A 218 29.70 17.87 6.80
C PHE A 218 30.19 17.30 8.13
N GLY A 219 29.97 18.05 9.20
CA GLY A 219 30.11 17.52 10.55
C GLY A 219 29.17 16.32 10.72
N LYS A 220 29.76 15.15 11.01
CA LYS A 220 29.08 14.02 11.63
C LYS A 220 28.47 14.53 12.95
N SER A 221 27.19 14.83 12.95
CA SER A 221 26.40 14.90 14.18
C SER A 221 25.77 13.53 14.37
N GLY A 222 26.33 12.79 15.34
CA GLY A 222 25.79 11.53 15.82
C GLY A 222 24.44 11.71 16.50
N GLY A 223 23.67 10.62 16.46
CA GLY A 223 22.35 10.52 17.07
C GLY A 223 21.45 9.64 16.21
N ASP A 224 21.66 8.33 16.25
CA ASP A 224 20.69 7.36 15.75
C ASP A 224 19.47 7.35 16.68
N SER A 225 18.61 8.37 16.52
CA SER A 225 17.25 8.29 17.03
C SER A 225 16.46 7.52 15.98
N THR A 226 16.02 6.31 16.27
CA THR A 226 14.91 5.69 15.54
C THR A 226 13.73 6.68 15.59
N LYS A 227 13.52 7.44 14.53
CA LYS A 227 12.46 8.46 14.47
C LYS A 227 11.13 7.73 14.38
N TYR A 228 10.34 7.83 15.44
CA TYR A 228 8.97 7.33 15.44
C TYR A 228 8.15 8.12 14.43
N LEU A 229 7.48 7.40 13.53
CA LEU A 229 6.59 7.96 12.53
C LEU A 229 5.14 7.85 13.03
N ALA A 230 4.38 8.88 12.78
CA ALA A 230 2.93 8.81 12.77
C ALA A 230 2.46 8.44 11.37
N ALA A 231 1.30 7.80 11.28
CA ALA A 231 0.72 7.36 10.02
C ALA A 231 -0.76 7.69 9.94
N ALA A 232 -1.25 7.92 8.72
CA ALA A 232 -2.68 7.98 8.46
C ALA A 232 -3.01 7.29 7.14
N SER A 233 -4.19 6.70 7.07
CA SER A 233 -4.73 6.08 5.87
C SER A 233 -6.22 6.38 5.74
N LEU A 234 -6.66 6.81 4.57
CA LEU A 234 -8.07 7.01 4.24
C LEU A 234 -8.43 6.15 3.04
N THR A 235 -9.45 5.32 3.23
CA THR A 235 -10.03 4.50 2.17
C THR A 235 -11.38 5.08 1.77
N VAL A 236 -11.52 5.42 0.49
CA VAL A 236 -12.80 5.69 -0.16
C VAL A 236 -13.38 4.35 -0.59
N GLY A 237 -14.60 4.04 -0.16
CA GLY A 237 -15.27 2.77 -0.49
C GLY A 237 -15.78 2.69 -1.94
N MET A 238 -15.05 3.21 -2.91
CA MET A 238 -15.33 3.16 -4.35
C MET A 238 -14.01 2.92 -5.08
N GLY A 239 -14.02 2.12 -6.14
CA GLY A 239 -12.82 1.78 -6.92
C GLY A 239 -13.16 1.55 -8.40
N SER A 240 -12.32 0.81 -9.12
CA SER A 240 -12.41 0.66 -10.59
C SER A 240 -13.71 0.04 -11.10
N PHE A 241 -14.53 -0.59 -10.25
CA PHE A 241 -15.88 -1.01 -10.63
C PHE A 241 -16.78 0.13 -11.08
N GLU A 242 -16.50 1.37 -10.67
CA GLU A 242 -17.21 2.57 -11.09
C GLU A 242 -16.62 3.25 -12.33
N ASP A 243 -15.57 2.69 -12.94
CA ASP A 243 -15.01 3.22 -14.19
C ASP A 243 -16.10 3.27 -15.27
N PRO A 244 -16.27 4.41 -15.97
CA PRO A 244 -17.14 4.46 -17.14
C PRO A 244 -16.67 3.45 -18.19
N PRO A 245 -17.56 2.66 -18.81
CA PRO A 245 -17.17 1.68 -19.83
C PRO A 245 -16.36 2.29 -20.98
N GLU A 246 -16.61 3.55 -21.30
CA GLU A 246 -15.92 4.29 -22.35
C GLU A 246 -14.56 4.87 -21.94
N ILE A 247 -14.21 4.86 -20.64
CA ILE A 247 -12.93 5.35 -20.10
C ILE A 247 -12.39 4.40 -19.00
N PRO A 248 -11.94 3.19 -19.35
CA PRO A 248 -11.36 2.26 -18.38
C PRO A 248 -10.11 2.83 -17.68
N GLY A 249 -10.03 2.68 -16.35
CA GLY A 249 -8.96 3.21 -15.49
C GLY A 249 -9.18 4.63 -14.99
N LEU A 250 -10.38 5.19 -15.11
CA LEU A 250 -10.66 6.57 -14.72
C LEU A 250 -10.63 6.79 -13.20
N MET A 251 -11.01 5.79 -12.39
CA MET A 251 -10.89 5.84 -10.92
C MET A 251 -9.43 5.80 -10.46
N HIS A 252 -8.61 5.00 -11.13
CA HIS A 252 -7.16 5.01 -10.91
C HIS A 252 -6.55 6.36 -11.34
N PHE A 253 -6.99 6.91 -12.47
CA PHE A 253 -6.55 8.25 -12.87
C PHE A 253 -7.02 9.36 -11.91
N LEU A 254 -8.22 9.24 -11.33
CA LEU A 254 -8.71 10.14 -10.30
C LEU A 254 -7.82 10.11 -9.05
N GLU A 255 -7.33 8.94 -8.66
CA GLU A 255 -6.36 8.78 -7.58
C GLU A 255 -5.12 9.65 -7.81
N HIS A 256 -4.53 9.63 -9.00
CA HIS A 256 -3.39 10.50 -9.33
C HIS A 256 -3.78 11.98 -9.30
N MET A 257 -4.91 12.34 -9.90
CA MET A 257 -5.29 13.72 -10.10
C MET A 257 -5.59 14.47 -8.79
N VAL A 258 -6.01 13.78 -7.72
CA VAL A 258 -6.23 14.44 -6.42
C VAL A 258 -4.94 14.89 -5.73
N PHE A 259 -3.77 14.36 -6.12
CA PHE A 259 -2.46 14.85 -5.66
C PHE A 259 -2.02 16.15 -6.35
N MET A 260 -2.66 16.53 -7.46
CA MET A 260 -2.27 17.66 -8.32
C MET A 260 -2.74 19.03 -7.79
N GLY A 261 -2.56 19.24 -6.48
CA GLY A 261 -2.86 20.49 -5.77
C GLY A 261 -4.32 20.59 -5.27
N SER A 262 -4.51 21.41 -4.24
CA SER A 262 -5.82 21.77 -3.68
C SER A 262 -5.99 23.29 -3.61
N GLU A 263 -7.19 23.76 -3.29
CA GLU A 263 -7.44 25.20 -3.11
C GLU A 263 -6.51 25.81 -2.06
N LYS A 264 -6.30 25.12 -0.92
CA LYS A 264 -5.42 25.59 0.14
C LYS A 264 -3.93 25.36 -0.14
N TYR A 265 -3.60 24.31 -0.90
CA TYR A 265 -2.23 23.99 -1.29
C TYR A 265 -2.13 23.85 -2.82
N PRO A 266 -2.15 24.98 -3.57
CA PRO A 266 -2.31 24.96 -5.02
C PRO A 266 -1.05 24.51 -5.78
N LYS A 267 0.09 24.39 -5.11
CA LYS A 267 1.30 23.87 -5.75
C LYS A 267 1.17 22.36 -5.95
N GLU A 268 1.47 21.90 -7.15
CA GLU A 268 1.51 20.46 -7.45
C GLU A 268 2.54 19.74 -6.58
N ASN A 269 2.24 18.50 -6.21
CA ASN A 269 3.09 17.65 -5.37
C ASN A 269 3.48 18.32 -4.03
N ALA A 270 2.70 19.30 -3.55
CA ALA A 270 2.98 19.98 -2.29
C ALA A 270 2.88 19.04 -1.08
N PHE A 271 2.00 18.03 -1.16
CA PHE A 271 1.88 16.99 -0.15
C PHE A 271 3.08 16.05 -0.16
N ASP A 272 3.36 15.40 -1.29
CA ASP A 272 4.53 14.53 -1.50
C ASP A 272 5.84 15.20 -1.05
N TYR A 273 6.06 16.44 -1.47
CA TYR A 273 7.21 17.23 -1.06
C TYR A 273 7.25 17.45 0.46
N TYR A 274 6.10 17.75 1.09
CA TYR A 274 6.01 17.93 2.54
C TYR A 274 6.34 16.64 3.27
N ILE A 275 5.77 15.51 2.87
CA ILE A 275 5.97 14.21 3.50
C ILE A 275 7.44 13.78 3.40
N LYS A 276 8.01 13.79 2.19
CA LYS A 276 9.43 13.44 1.96
C LYS A 276 10.39 14.36 2.73
N LYS A 277 10.13 15.68 2.74
CA LYS A 277 10.95 16.64 3.49
C LYS A 277 10.98 16.38 4.99
N HIS A 278 9.90 15.81 5.53
CA HIS A 278 9.78 15.49 6.95
C HIS A 278 10.03 14.00 7.25
N GLY A 279 10.80 13.32 6.39
CA GLY A 279 11.27 11.96 6.59
C GLY A 279 10.16 10.91 6.56
N GLY A 280 9.10 11.21 5.83
CA GLY A 280 7.96 10.34 5.61
C GLY A 280 7.91 9.74 4.21
N HIS A 281 6.87 8.96 3.96
CA HIS A 281 6.52 8.41 2.66
C HIS A 281 5.00 8.41 2.50
N ASP A 282 4.52 8.61 1.28
CA ASP A 282 3.11 8.54 0.92
C ASP A 282 2.91 7.72 -0.34
N ASN A 283 1.72 7.11 -0.44
CA ASN A 283 1.32 6.33 -1.60
C ASN A 283 -0.21 6.14 -1.61
N ALA A 284 -0.72 5.60 -2.70
CA ALA A 284 -2.11 5.21 -2.85
C ALA A 284 -2.26 3.95 -3.73
N HIS A 285 -3.45 3.37 -3.75
CA HIS A 285 -3.82 2.34 -4.72
C HIS A 285 -5.35 2.31 -4.92
N THR A 286 -5.76 1.94 -6.13
CA THR A 286 -7.14 1.72 -6.51
C THR A 286 -7.35 0.24 -6.80
N ASP A 287 -8.21 -0.38 -6.00
CA ASP A 287 -8.70 -1.74 -6.20
C ASP A 287 -10.11 -1.70 -6.82
N MET A 288 -10.76 -2.86 -6.94
CA MET A 288 -12.07 -3.02 -7.55
C MET A 288 -13.16 -2.17 -6.88
N GLU A 289 -13.27 -2.23 -5.55
CA GLU A 289 -14.36 -1.61 -4.78
C GLU A 289 -13.88 -0.50 -3.82
N HIS A 290 -12.60 -0.15 -3.85
CA HIS A 290 -12.02 0.85 -2.95
C HIS A 290 -10.77 1.53 -3.53
N THR A 291 -10.53 2.78 -3.13
CA THR A 291 -9.28 3.52 -3.36
C THR A 291 -8.74 3.95 -2.00
N THR A 292 -7.49 3.59 -1.71
CA THR A 292 -6.85 3.86 -0.42
C THR A 292 -5.65 4.76 -0.59
N PHE A 293 -5.62 5.85 0.19
CA PHE A 293 -4.49 6.78 0.28
C PHE A 293 -3.87 6.67 1.65
N TYR A 294 -2.55 6.76 1.76
CA TYR A 294 -1.88 6.69 3.05
C TYR A 294 -0.54 7.41 3.06
N PHE A 295 -0.11 7.81 4.25
CA PHE A 295 1.21 8.38 4.46
C PHE A 295 1.75 8.08 5.86
N GLU A 296 3.06 8.17 5.98
CA GLU A 296 3.81 8.19 7.22
C GLU A 296 4.61 9.48 7.29
N VAL A 297 4.77 10.06 8.48
CA VAL A 297 5.55 11.28 8.69
C VAL A 297 6.06 11.35 10.13
N GLN A 298 7.14 12.09 10.38
CA GLN A 298 7.55 12.40 11.75
C GLN A 298 6.41 13.03 12.56
N GLU A 299 6.19 12.56 13.79
CA GLU A 299 5.02 12.88 14.63
C GLU A 299 4.73 14.38 14.79
N ARG A 300 5.78 15.19 14.99
CA ARG A 300 5.67 16.65 15.12
C ARG A 300 5.09 17.34 13.88
N HIS A 301 5.06 16.65 12.74
CA HIS A 301 4.55 17.13 11.46
C HIS A 301 3.20 16.48 11.09
N LEU A 302 2.66 15.60 11.94
CA LEU A 302 1.41 14.90 11.68
C LEU A 302 0.23 15.84 11.46
N HIS A 303 0.05 16.85 12.31
CA HIS A 303 -1.10 17.77 12.22
C HIS A 303 -1.20 18.44 10.85
N GLU A 304 -0.09 19.01 10.37
CA GLU A 304 -0.02 19.66 9.05
C GLU A 304 -0.05 18.63 7.91
N GLY A 305 0.51 17.44 8.11
CA GLY A 305 0.39 16.31 7.18
C GLY A 305 -1.07 15.89 6.97
N LEU A 306 -1.83 15.72 8.06
CA LEU A 306 -3.27 15.44 8.04
C LEU A 306 -4.05 16.56 7.35
N HIS A 307 -3.71 17.82 7.61
CA HIS A 307 -4.37 18.94 6.96
C HIS A 307 -4.17 18.91 5.43
N ARG A 308 -2.95 18.69 4.95
CA ARG A 308 -2.67 18.60 3.51
C ARG A 308 -3.31 17.38 2.89
N PHE A 309 -3.34 16.26 3.61
CA PHE A 309 -3.95 15.02 3.17
C PHE A 309 -5.48 15.13 3.03
N ALA A 310 -6.16 15.77 3.99
CA ALA A 310 -7.61 15.95 3.94
C ALA A 310 -8.08 16.77 2.74
N GLU A 311 -7.24 17.68 2.24
CA GLU A 311 -7.53 18.54 1.10
C GLU A 311 -7.73 17.77 -0.22
N PHE A 312 -7.18 16.55 -0.33
CA PHE A 312 -7.45 15.64 -1.45
C PHE A 312 -8.94 15.32 -1.55
N PHE A 313 -9.63 15.32 -0.41
CA PHE A 313 -11.04 14.94 -0.28
C PHE A 313 -11.96 16.15 -0.12
N ILE A 314 -11.45 17.30 0.30
CA ILE A 314 -12.23 18.54 0.46
C ILE A 314 -12.34 19.30 -0.88
N SER A 315 -11.22 19.82 -1.40
CA SER A 315 -11.21 20.66 -2.62
C SER A 315 -9.89 20.56 -3.42
N PRO A 316 -9.56 19.39 -4.01
CA PRO A 316 -8.47 19.28 -4.95
C PRO A 316 -8.80 20.04 -6.23
N LEU A 317 -7.79 20.67 -6.81
CA LEU A 317 -7.92 21.40 -8.07
C LEU A 317 -8.00 20.44 -9.26
N MET A 318 -7.35 19.27 -9.15
CA MET A 318 -7.19 18.32 -10.26
C MET A 318 -6.76 19.05 -11.54
N LYS A 319 -5.62 19.75 -11.48
CA LYS A 319 -5.21 20.72 -12.51
C LYS A 319 -5.20 20.12 -13.90
N GLN A 320 -5.88 20.78 -14.83
CA GLN A 320 -5.97 20.31 -16.21
C GLN A 320 -4.59 20.25 -16.87
N GLU A 321 -3.68 21.18 -16.54
CA GLU A 321 -2.33 21.22 -17.09
C GLU A 321 -1.44 20.05 -16.63
N ALA A 322 -1.82 19.36 -15.54
CA ALA A 322 -1.13 18.17 -15.05
C ALA A 322 -1.59 16.90 -15.75
N MET A 323 -2.79 16.88 -16.36
CA MET A 323 -3.41 15.66 -16.89
C MET A 323 -2.55 14.91 -17.90
N THR A 324 -1.86 15.62 -18.80
CA THR A 324 -0.98 14.96 -19.78
C THR A 324 0.15 14.19 -19.11
N ARG A 325 0.82 14.80 -18.12
CA ARG A 325 1.90 14.13 -17.38
C ARG A 325 1.38 12.97 -16.53
N GLU A 326 0.23 13.15 -15.88
CA GLU A 326 -0.33 12.08 -15.05
C GLU A 326 -0.85 10.90 -15.90
N ARG A 327 -1.32 11.13 -17.13
CA ARG A 327 -1.62 10.05 -18.09
C ARG A 327 -0.36 9.25 -18.45
N GLU A 328 0.76 9.94 -18.67
CA GLU A 328 2.06 9.30 -18.92
C GLU A 328 2.53 8.49 -17.71
N ALA A 329 2.31 8.99 -16.49
CA ALA A 329 2.61 8.27 -15.26
C ALA A 329 1.81 6.96 -15.13
N VAL A 330 0.48 7.03 -15.28
CA VAL A 330 -0.39 5.83 -15.28
C VAL A 330 0.01 4.86 -16.40
N HIS A 331 0.34 5.37 -17.59
CA HIS A 331 0.82 4.51 -18.66
C HIS A 331 2.14 3.81 -18.31
N SER A 332 3.08 4.53 -17.68
CA SER A 332 4.36 3.97 -17.24
C SER A 332 4.16 2.87 -16.20
N GLU A 333 3.24 3.05 -15.25
CA GLU A 333 2.88 2.03 -14.26
C GLU A 333 2.29 0.79 -14.94
N PHE A 334 1.37 0.98 -15.89
CA PHE A 334 0.85 -0.12 -16.68
C PHE A 334 1.96 -0.85 -17.47
N GLN A 335 2.92 -0.13 -18.06
CA GLN A 335 4.06 -0.77 -18.74
C GLN A 335 4.94 -1.58 -17.79
N MET A 336 5.10 -1.13 -16.54
CA MET A 336 5.82 -1.89 -15.51
C MET A 336 5.06 -3.14 -15.06
N ALA A 337 3.73 -3.09 -15.01
CA ALA A 337 2.86 -4.22 -14.66
C ALA A 337 2.68 -5.23 -15.80
N LEU A 338 2.77 -4.78 -17.06
CA LEU A 338 2.52 -5.59 -18.26
C LEU A 338 3.29 -6.92 -18.36
N PRO A 339 4.58 -7.03 -17.98
CA PRO A 339 5.29 -8.29 -18.00
C PRO A 339 4.99 -9.20 -16.80
N ASP A 340 4.30 -8.70 -15.76
CA ASP A 340 3.99 -9.51 -14.58
C ASP A 340 2.91 -10.56 -14.89
N ASP A 341 3.25 -11.83 -14.67
CA ASP A 341 2.37 -12.96 -14.98
C ASP A 341 1.10 -12.96 -14.13
N GLU A 342 1.13 -12.44 -12.91
CA GLU A 342 -0.03 -12.37 -12.02
C GLU A 342 -1.09 -11.43 -12.61
N TYR A 343 -0.72 -10.19 -12.95
CA TYR A 343 -1.63 -9.24 -13.58
C TYR A 343 -2.12 -9.69 -14.95
N ARG A 344 -1.28 -10.39 -15.72
CA ARG A 344 -1.68 -10.97 -17.02
C ARG A 344 -2.73 -12.07 -16.84
N ILE A 345 -2.58 -12.92 -15.83
CA ILE A 345 -3.54 -13.98 -15.50
C ILE A 345 -4.83 -13.36 -14.97
N GLN A 346 -4.76 -12.35 -14.08
CA GLN A 346 -5.94 -11.62 -13.61
C GLN A 346 -6.70 -10.98 -14.78
N GLN A 347 -6.02 -10.28 -15.69
CA GLN A 347 -6.68 -9.68 -16.86
C GLN A 347 -7.28 -10.73 -17.81
N LEU A 348 -6.61 -11.87 -18.00
CA LEU A 348 -7.17 -13.01 -18.73
C LEU A 348 -8.43 -13.52 -18.03
N PHE A 349 -8.39 -13.69 -16.71
CA PHE A 349 -9.52 -14.18 -15.94
C PHE A 349 -10.70 -13.20 -15.98
N GLY A 350 -10.46 -11.90 -15.79
CA GLY A 350 -11.45 -10.84 -15.91
C GLY A 350 -12.11 -10.82 -17.30
N SER A 351 -11.34 -11.06 -18.37
CA SER A 351 -11.88 -11.13 -19.75
C SER A 351 -12.87 -12.28 -19.98
N LEU A 352 -12.96 -13.24 -19.06
CA LEU A 352 -13.93 -14.35 -19.11
C LEU A 352 -15.25 -14.01 -18.41
N ALA A 353 -15.34 -12.86 -17.74
CA ALA A 353 -16.58 -12.40 -17.10
C ALA A 353 -17.64 -11.99 -18.14
N LEU A 354 -18.88 -11.84 -17.70
CA LEU A 354 -19.95 -11.26 -18.51
C LEU A 354 -19.60 -9.83 -18.95
N GLU A 355 -19.93 -9.48 -20.18
CA GLU A 355 -19.60 -8.18 -20.77
C GLU A 355 -20.08 -7.00 -19.91
N ASP A 356 -21.31 -7.06 -19.41
CA ASP A 356 -21.91 -6.02 -18.56
C ASP A 356 -21.49 -6.09 -17.07
N HIS A 357 -20.67 -7.07 -16.67
CA HIS A 357 -20.24 -7.21 -15.29
C HIS A 357 -18.94 -6.42 -15.02
N PRO A 358 -18.80 -5.69 -13.90
CA PRO A 358 -17.62 -4.83 -13.66
C PRO A 358 -16.27 -5.57 -13.64
N MET A 359 -16.26 -6.87 -13.30
CA MET A 359 -15.07 -7.74 -13.42
C MET A 359 -14.50 -7.87 -14.84
N SER A 360 -15.24 -7.53 -15.90
CA SER A 360 -14.74 -7.55 -17.28
C SER A 360 -13.87 -6.34 -17.60
N LYS A 361 -13.91 -5.30 -16.76
CA LYS A 361 -13.25 -4.02 -17.02
C LYS A 361 -11.73 -4.14 -16.96
N PHE A 362 -11.08 -3.29 -17.74
CA PHE A 362 -9.66 -3.01 -17.62
C PHE A 362 -9.44 -1.92 -16.57
N THR A 363 -8.94 -2.31 -15.39
CA THR A 363 -8.96 -1.44 -14.20
C THR A 363 -7.72 -0.57 -14.03
N TRP A 364 -6.63 -0.90 -14.72
CA TRP A 364 -5.38 -0.14 -14.65
C TRP A 364 -5.50 1.25 -15.31
N GLY A 365 -6.10 1.30 -16.50
CA GLY A 365 -5.94 2.44 -17.39
C GLY A 365 -4.57 2.47 -18.07
N ASN A 366 -4.49 3.16 -19.20
CA ASN A 366 -3.25 3.43 -19.91
C ASN A 366 -3.46 4.61 -20.87
N GLU A 367 -2.41 4.97 -21.63
CA GLU A 367 -2.50 6.02 -22.64
C GLU A 367 -3.68 5.82 -23.61
N SER A 368 -3.95 4.60 -24.08
CA SER A 368 -5.03 4.34 -25.03
C SER A 368 -6.44 4.49 -24.44
N THR A 369 -6.63 4.17 -23.15
CA THR A 369 -7.95 4.25 -22.50
C THR A 369 -8.23 5.61 -21.86
N LEU A 370 -7.19 6.36 -21.53
CA LEU A 370 -7.29 7.72 -20.99
C LEU A 370 -7.12 8.80 -22.08
N ASN A 371 -6.81 8.40 -23.32
CA ASN A 371 -6.75 9.25 -24.51
C ASN A 371 -7.66 8.71 -25.62
N THR A 372 -8.95 8.51 -25.30
CA THR A 372 -9.95 7.90 -26.20
C THR A 372 -10.46 8.82 -27.31
N GLY A 373 -9.77 9.95 -27.56
CA GLY A 373 -10.21 10.98 -28.50
C GLY A 373 -11.26 11.94 -27.92
N ILE A 374 -11.59 11.81 -26.63
CA ILE A 374 -12.37 12.78 -25.87
C ILE A 374 -11.47 14.01 -25.59
N PRO A 375 -11.96 15.25 -25.78
CA PRO A 375 -11.21 16.45 -25.42
C PRO A 375 -10.81 16.45 -23.94
N ASP A 376 -9.62 16.96 -23.62
CA ASP A 376 -9.10 16.98 -22.24
C ASP A 376 -10.06 17.72 -21.29
N GLU A 377 -10.78 18.76 -21.76
CA GLU A 377 -11.81 19.47 -20.98
C GLU A 377 -12.97 18.56 -20.57
N GLU A 378 -13.39 17.65 -21.46
CA GLU A 378 -14.50 16.73 -21.18
C GLU A 378 -14.06 15.60 -20.26
N LEU A 379 -12.85 15.06 -20.44
CA LEU A 379 -12.26 14.09 -19.52
C LEU A 379 -12.10 14.70 -18.12
N HIS A 380 -11.61 15.94 -18.04
CA HIS A 380 -11.49 16.70 -16.80
C HIS A 380 -12.85 16.88 -16.10
N LYS A 381 -13.89 17.25 -16.87
CA LYS A 381 -15.25 17.35 -16.35
C LYS A 381 -15.75 16.01 -15.78
N LYS A 382 -15.54 14.91 -16.50
CA LYS A 382 -15.93 13.55 -16.05
C LYS A 382 -15.20 13.15 -14.76
N LEU A 383 -13.91 13.49 -14.62
CA LEU A 383 -13.15 13.29 -13.38
C LEU A 383 -13.79 14.04 -12.19
N HIS A 384 -14.12 15.32 -12.38
CA HIS A 384 -14.80 16.13 -11.35
C HIS A 384 -16.18 15.57 -11.00
N GLU A 385 -16.95 15.13 -11.98
CA GLU A 385 -18.26 14.49 -11.76
C GLU A 385 -18.14 13.19 -10.95
N LEU A 386 -17.19 12.31 -11.30
CA LEU A 386 -16.91 11.08 -10.55
C LEU A 386 -16.48 11.38 -9.12
N ARG A 387 -15.55 12.33 -8.94
CA ARG A 387 -15.10 12.78 -7.63
C ARG A 387 -16.30 13.24 -6.78
N LEU A 388 -17.12 14.15 -7.28
CA LEU A 388 -18.27 14.68 -6.53
C LEU A 388 -19.30 13.59 -6.18
N LYS A 389 -19.42 12.56 -7.02
CA LYS A 389 -20.33 11.44 -6.81
C LYS A 389 -19.80 10.43 -5.79
N TYR A 390 -18.51 10.12 -5.80
CA TYR A 390 -17.93 8.99 -5.07
C TYR A 390 -17.00 9.37 -3.93
N TYR A 391 -16.36 10.54 -3.96
CA TYR A 391 -15.46 10.99 -2.87
C TYR A 391 -16.30 11.74 -1.83
N SER A 392 -17.13 10.98 -1.12
CA SER A 392 -18.03 11.51 -0.10
C SER A 392 -17.77 10.91 1.27
N ALA A 393 -17.86 11.74 2.31
CA ALA A 393 -17.42 11.40 3.67
C ALA A 393 -18.03 10.10 4.24
N HIS A 394 -19.32 9.83 4.02
CA HIS A 394 -19.99 8.61 4.48
C HIS A 394 -19.57 7.33 3.74
N TYR A 395 -18.82 7.44 2.66
CA TYR A 395 -18.16 6.30 2.00
C TYR A 395 -16.73 6.08 2.51
N MET A 396 -16.20 6.99 3.34
CA MET A 396 -14.81 7.01 3.75
C MET A 396 -14.60 6.38 5.12
N THR A 397 -13.48 5.67 5.26
CA THR A 397 -12.97 5.18 6.55
C THR A 397 -11.52 5.64 6.70
N LEU A 398 -11.21 6.29 7.82
CA LEU A 398 -9.90 6.83 8.17
C LEU A 398 -9.27 5.99 9.30
N ALA A 399 -7.96 5.82 9.27
CA ALA A 399 -7.17 5.36 10.40
C ALA A 399 -6.03 6.36 10.65
N VAL A 400 -5.80 6.73 11.91
CA VAL A 400 -4.68 7.61 12.31
C VAL A 400 -3.97 6.97 13.50
N GLN A 401 -2.66 6.81 13.37
CA GLN A 401 -1.80 6.28 14.42
C GLN A 401 -0.69 7.27 14.75
N ALA A 402 -0.51 7.55 16.04
CA ALA A 402 0.62 8.34 16.53
C ALA A 402 0.90 8.07 18.01
N ARG A 403 2.05 8.51 18.50
CA ARG A 403 2.33 8.61 19.94
C ARG A 403 1.71 9.89 20.53
N MET A 404 0.39 9.97 20.46
CA MET A 404 -0.40 11.08 20.98
C MET A 404 -1.62 10.52 21.71
N THR A 405 -2.13 11.22 22.71
CA THR A 405 -3.36 10.81 23.40
C THR A 405 -4.53 10.69 22.43
N LEU A 406 -5.46 9.76 22.69
CA LEU A 406 -6.68 9.60 21.89
C LEU A 406 -7.49 10.89 21.76
N ASP A 407 -7.50 11.75 22.80
CA ASP A 407 -8.22 13.03 22.77
C ASP A 407 -7.61 14.01 21.77
N CYS A 408 -6.28 14.09 21.72
CA CYS A 408 -5.57 14.91 20.73
C CYS A 408 -5.80 14.41 19.29
N LEU A 409 -5.73 13.10 19.07
CA LEU A 409 -6.02 12.51 17.76
C LEU A 409 -7.48 12.77 17.34
N GLN A 410 -8.42 12.68 18.28
CA GLN A 410 -9.83 12.99 18.04
C GLN A 410 -10.01 14.45 17.65
N GLU A 411 -9.37 15.39 18.35
CA GLU A 411 -9.42 16.81 18.02
C GLU A 411 -8.89 17.08 16.61
N TYR A 412 -7.76 16.48 16.24
CA TYR A 412 -7.19 16.60 14.89
C TYR A 412 -8.15 16.08 13.84
N VAL A 413 -8.69 14.87 14.03
CA VAL A 413 -9.62 14.27 13.06
C VAL A 413 -10.91 15.06 12.95
N CYS A 414 -11.50 15.49 14.07
CA CYS A 414 -12.75 16.25 14.06
C CYS A 414 -12.59 17.62 13.42
N SER A 415 -11.50 18.34 13.70
CA SER A 415 -11.26 19.68 13.15
C SER A 415 -10.93 19.66 11.65
N ILE A 416 -10.17 18.65 11.20
CA ILE A 416 -9.68 18.58 9.82
C ILE A 416 -10.70 17.88 8.91
N PHE A 417 -11.17 16.68 9.26
CA PHE A 417 -11.91 15.82 8.32
C PHE A 417 -13.44 16.04 8.35
N SER A 418 -13.96 16.86 9.27
CA SER A 418 -15.37 17.27 9.27
C SER A 418 -15.75 18.13 8.05
N GLN A 419 -14.74 18.73 7.40
CA GLN A 419 -14.90 19.56 6.21
C GLN A 419 -15.13 18.75 4.92
N ILE A 420 -14.90 17.43 4.93
CA ILE A 420 -15.13 16.58 3.76
C ILE A 420 -16.64 16.54 3.46
N PRO A 421 -17.06 16.80 2.20
CA PRO A 421 -18.47 16.88 1.85
C PRO A 421 -19.16 15.51 1.93
N ASN A 422 -20.39 15.52 2.43
CA ASN A 422 -21.34 14.41 2.32
C ASN A 422 -22.41 14.75 1.28
N ASN A 423 -22.55 13.93 0.23
CA ASN A 423 -23.52 14.16 -0.85
C ASN A 423 -24.89 13.51 -0.61
N GLY A 424 -25.06 12.76 0.48
CA GLY A 424 -26.32 12.14 0.90
C GLY A 424 -26.79 10.98 0.02
N ILE A 425 -26.00 10.55 -0.95
CA ILE A 425 -26.33 9.45 -1.86
C ILE A 425 -26.08 8.12 -1.14
N GLU A 426 -26.93 7.11 -1.33
CA GLU A 426 -26.66 5.79 -0.78
C GLU A 426 -25.49 5.13 -1.49
N LYS A 427 -24.60 4.47 -0.74
CA LYS A 427 -23.41 3.81 -1.28
C LYS A 427 -23.81 2.70 -2.28
N PRO A 428 -23.39 2.76 -3.56
CA PRO A 428 -23.48 1.63 -4.47
C PRO A 428 -23.00 0.31 -3.86
N THR A 429 -23.68 -0.78 -4.19
CA THR A 429 -23.28 -2.14 -3.81
C THR A 429 -23.37 -3.06 -5.02
N TYR A 430 -22.47 -4.04 -5.09
CA TYR A 430 -22.40 -4.99 -6.21
C TYR A 430 -22.89 -6.38 -5.83
N SER A 431 -23.37 -6.58 -4.60
CA SER A 431 -23.80 -7.90 -4.10
C SER A 431 -24.97 -8.53 -4.85
N HIS A 432 -25.65 -7.79 -5.71
CA HIS A 432 -26.70 -8.31 -6.60
C HIS A 432 -26.16 -8.91 -7.91
N LEU A 433 -24.90 -8.64 -8.24
CA LEU A 433 -24.20 -9.12 -9.43
C LEU A 433 -23.46 -10.43 -9.13
N GLU A 434 -24.17 -11.44 -8.66
CA GLU A 434 -23.54 -12.72 -8.32
C GLU A 434 -23.12 -13.50 -9.57
N PHE A 435 -22.06 -14.30 -9.45
CA PHE A 435 -21.56 -15.20 -10.50
C PHE A 435 -21.15 -14.49 -11.80
N PRO A 436 -20.05 -13.71 -11.78
CA PRO A 436 -19.56 -12.96 -12.94
C PRO A 436 -19.24 -13.81 -14.18
N PHE A 437 -19.00 -15.11 -14.02
CA PHE A 437 -18.50 -15.98 -15.11
C PHE A 437 -19.59 -16.88 -15.67
N PRO A 438 -19.86 -16.86 -16.98
CA PRO A 438 -20.85 -17.73 -17.61
C PRO A 438 -20.40 -19.20 -17.61
N LEU A 439 -21.34 -20.14 -17.57
CA LEU A 439 -21.04 -21.58 -17.50
C LEU A 439 -20.16 -22.11 -18.63
N VAL A 440 -20.17 -21.44 -19.79
CA VAL A 440 -19.38 -21.82 -20.98
C VAL A 440 -17.88 -21.54 -20.83
N THR A 441 -17.51 -20.57 -19.98
CA THR A 441 -16.11 -20.26 -19.63
C THR A 441 -15.62 -21.13 -18.48
N LEU A 442 -16.54 -21.72 -17.70
CA LEU A 442 -16.22 -22.74 -16.71
C LEU A 442 -15.97 -24.12 -17.38
N HIS A 443 -15.31 -25.00 -16.64
CA HIS A 443 -14.83 -26.33 -17.04
C HIS A 443 -13.88 -26.31 -18.25
N ARG A 444 -13.12 -25.22 -18.36
CA ARG A 444 -12.12 -25.01 -19.42
C ARG A 444 -10.71 -25.14 -18.85
N LEU A 445 -9.79 -25.51 -19.74
CA LEU A 445 -8.37 -25.57 -19.49
C LEU A 445 -7.70 -24.52 -20.37
N TYR A 446 -7.22 -23.44 -19.78
CA TYR A 446 -6.49 -22.40 -20.50
C TYR A 446 -5.01 -22.73 -20.50
N ARG A 447 -4.32 -22.44 -21.61
CA ARG A 447 -2.90 -22.72 -21.80
C ARG A 447 -2.19 -21.38 -22.00
N VAL A 448 -1.57 -20.86 -20.93
CA VAL A 448 -0.95 -19.53 -20.93
C VAL A 448 0.56 -19.66 -21.02
N VAL A 449 1.19 -18.84 -21.86
CA VAL A 449 2.64 -18.72 -21.95
C VAL A 449 3.08 -17.60 -20.99
N PRO A 450 3.83 -17.92 -19.92
CA PRO A 450 4.29 -16.93 -18.96
C PRO A 450 5.45 -16.11 -19.51
N THR A 451 5.68 -14.94 -18.92
CA THR A 451 6.88 -14.12 -19.12
C THR A 451 8.07 -14.73 -18.40
N LYS A 452 7.87 -15.18 -17.14
CA LYS A 452 8.92 -15.83 -16.35
C LYS A 452 9.05 -17.30 -16.73
N GLU A 453 10.23 -17.85 -16.51
CA GLU A 453 10.54 -19.24 -16.82
C GLU A 453 10.14 -20.19 -15.67
N TYR A 454 8.89 -20.67 -15.66
CA TYR A 454 8.41 -21.67 -14.68
C TYR A 454 7.24 -22.52 -15.21
N HIS A 455 6.98 -23.65 -14.57
CA HIS A 455 5.82 -24.52 -14.84
C HIS A 455 4.83 -24.44 -13.67
N CYS A 456 3.57 -24.11 -13.95
CA CYS A 456 2.54 -24.01 -12.93
C CYS A 456 1.22 -24.62 -13.41
N LEU A 457 0.53 -25.32 -12.51
CA LEU A 457 -0.86 -25.71 -12.69
C LEU A 457 -1.70 -24.92 -11.68
N GLU A 458 -2.66 -24.15 -12.17
CA GLU A 458 -3.56 -23.36 -11.35
C GLU A 458 -5.01 -23.82 -11.54
N ILE A 459 -5.65 -24.25 -10.47
CA ILE A 459 -7.05 -24.67 -10.52
C ILE A 459 -7.85 -23.66 -9.71
N THR A 460 -8.81 -23.01 -10.36
CA THR A 460 -9.51 -21.85 -9.80
C THR A 460 -11.01 -22.09 -9.78
N TRP A 461 -11.63 -21.95 -8.62
CA TRP A 461 -13.07 -22.05 -8.43
C TRP A 461 -13.65 -20.66 -8.26
N ALA A 462 -14.65 -20.31 -9.06
CA ALA A 462 -15.45 -19.12 -8.85
C ALA A 462 -16.59 -19.45 -7.87
N LEU A 463 -16.53 -18.87 -6.68
CA LEU A 463 -17.44 -19.10 -5.57
C LEU A 463 -18.27 -17.84 -5.28
N PRO A 464 -19.42 -17.97 -4.58
CA PRO A 464 -20.13 -16.80 -4.06
C PRO A 464 -19.23 -15.98 -3.12
N SER A 465 -19.55 -14.69 -2.95
CA SER A 465 -18.83 -13.82 -2.02
C SER A 465 -18.88 -14.36 -0.59
N PHE A 466 -17.72 -14.38 0.08
CA PHE A 466 -17.61 -14.80 1.48
C PHE A 466 -17.42 -13.66 2.49
N LEU A 467 -17.50 -12.40 2.06
CA LEU A 467 -17.25 -11.23 2.93
C LEU A 467 -18.08 -11.25 4.23
N LYS A 468 -19.32 -11.76 4.17
CA LYS A 468 -20.23 -11.86 5.33
C LYS A 468 -19.80 -12.93 6.35
N TYR A 469 -18.95 -13.88 5.96
CA TYR A 469 -18.55 -15.05 6.76
C TYR A 469 -17.17 -14.88 7.41
N TYR A 470 -16.73 -13.64 7.65
CA TYR A 470 -15.40 -13.33 8.19
C TYR A 470 -15.11 -13.96 9.58
N HIS A 471 -16.14 -14.28 10.36
CA HIS A 471 -16.00 -14.98 11.65
C HIS A 471 -15.71 -16.47 11.49
N THR A 472 -16.37 -17.13 10.53
CA THR A 472 -16.25 -18.58 10.31
C THR A 472 -15.11 -18.94 9.35
N LYS A 473 -14.67 -17.98 8.52
CA LYS A 473 -13.60 -18.11 7.51
C LYS A 473 -13.61 -19.46 6.75
N PRO A 474 -14.72 -19.85 6.10
CA PRO A 474 -14.86 -21.16 5.48
C PRO A 474 -13.83 -21.40 4.38
N LEU A 475 -13.53 -20.38 3.56
CA LEU A 475 -12.53 -20.45 2.50
C LEU A 475 -11.13 -20.72 3.07
N HIS A 476 -10.75 -20.00 4.12
CA HIS A 476 -9.47 -20.20 4.82
C HIS A 476 -9.35 -21.60 5.43
N TYR A 477 -10.44 -22.15 5.97
CA TYR A 477 -10.43 -23.52 6.49
C TYR A 477 -10.15 -24.55 5.39
N VAL A 478 -10.85 -24.45 4.26
CA VAL A 478 -10.67 -25.36 3.12
C VAL A 478 -9.28 -25.20 2.50
N SER A 479 -8.83 -23.95 2.31
CA SER A 479 -7.50 -23.67 1.75
C SER A 479 -6.38 -24.16 2.66
N HIS A 480 -6.53 -24.06 3.98
CA HIS A 480 -5.57 -24.61 4.95
C HIS A 480 -5.42 -26.14 4.83
N LEU A 481 -6.52 -26.86 4.61
CA LEU A 481 -6.48 -28.33 4.45
C LEU A 481 -5.82 -28.75 3.14
N ILE A 482 -6.17 -28.10 2.03
CA ILE A 482 -5.63 -28.40 0.70
C ILE A 482 -4.16 -27.98 0.59
N GLY A 483 -3.84 -26.80 1.14
CA GLY A 483 -2.50 -26.23 1.22
C GLY A 483 -1.59 -26.85 2.28
N HIS A 484 -2.07 -27.81 3.08
CA HIS A 484 -1.28 -28.41 4.13
C HIS A 484 -0.02 -29.11 3.56
N GLU A 485 1.13 -28.92 4.21
CA GLU A 485 2.41 -29.45 3.73
C GLU A 485 2.90 -30.70 4.48
N GLY A 486 2.23 -31.04 5.59
CA GLY A 486 2.63 -32.16 6.44
C GLY A 486 2.39 -33.54 5.82
N ARG A 487 2.76 -34.58 6.58
CA ARG A 487 2.64 -35.98 6.15
C ARG A 487 1.21 -36.31 5.73
N GLY A 488 1.07 -36.90 4.54
CA GLY A 488 -0.22 -37.33 4.01
C GLY A 488 -0.96 -36.26 3.20
N SER A 489 -0.40 -35.05 3.08
CA SER A 489 -0.99 -34.01 2.25
C SER A 489 -0.80 -34.24 0.74
N ILE A 490 -1.53 -33.45 -0.05
CA ILE A 490 -1.39 -33.38 -1.51
C ILE A 490 0.06 -33.07 -1.88
N LEU A 491 0.65 -32.02 -1.30
CA LEU A 491 2.02 -31.63 -1.60
C LEU A 491 3.01 -32.74 -1.24
N SER A 492 2.83 -33.40 -0.08
CA SER A 492 3.67 -34.54 0.32
C SER A 492 3.61 -35.69 -0.71
N TYR A 493 2.43 -35.97 -1.26
CA TYR A 493 2.25 -36.98 -2.30
C TYR A 493 2.92 -36.60 -3.63
N LEU A 494 2.83 -35.33 -4.05
CA LEU A 494 3.42 -34.83 -5.28
C LEU A 494 4.96 -34.73 -5.18
N LYS A 495 5.49 -34.25 -4.05
CA LYS A 495 6.94 -34.18 -3.77
C LYS A 495 7.59 -35.56 -3.82
N LYS A 496 6.94 -36.59 -3.25
CA LYS A 496 7.43 -37.99 -3.29
C LYS A 496 7.61 -38.55 -4.71
N ARG A 497 6.90 -38.01 -5.69
CA ARG A 497 7.01 -38.40 -7.11
C ARG A 497 7.84 -37.42 -7.93
N VAL A 498 8.44 -36.43 -7.27
CA VAL A 498 9.21 -35.37 -7.91
C VAL A 498 8.37 -34.62 -8.95
N TRP A 499 7.06 -34.47 -8.69
CA TRP A 499 6.14 -33.79 -9.61
C TRP A 499 5.93 -32.31 -9.28
N ALA A 500 6.05 -31.92 -8.00
CA ALA A 500 5.84 -30.54 -7.57
C ALA A 500 6.89 -30.11 -6.54
N VAL A 501 7.18 -28.82 -6.54
CA VAL A 501 8.10 -28.14 -5.60
C VAL A 501 7.30 -27.45 -4.49
N GLY A 502 6.20 -26.80 -4.86
CA GLY A 502 5.31 -26.05 -3.97
C GLY A 502 3.84 -26.25 -4.31
N LEU A 503 2.98 -25.99 -3.34
CA LEU A 503 1.53 -25.91 -3.54
C LEU A 503 0.99 -24.80 -2.65
N PHE A 504 0.26 -23.87 -3.26
CA PHE A 504 -0.43 -22.78 -2.59
C PHE A 504 -1.93 -22.96 -2.80
N SER A 505 -2.72 -22.67 -1.78
CA SER A 505 -4.17 -22.71 -1.88
C SER A 505 -4.78 -21.55 -1.11
N GLY A 506 -5.82 -20.94 -1.69
CA GLY A 506 -6.54 -19.83 -1.10
C GLY A 506 -6.82 -18.75 -2.13
N ASN A 507 -6.87 -17.52 -1.66
CA ASN A 507 -6.86 -16.32 -2.46
C ASN A 507 -5.98 -15.28 -1.78
N ASP A 508 -5.61 -14.24 -2.50
CA ASP A 508 -4.80 -13.13 -2.00
C ASP A 508 -5.59 -12.10 -1.16
N GLU A 509 -6.90 -12.32 -0.99
CA GLU A 509 -7.86 -11.37 -0.40
C GLU A 509 -7.90 -10.00 -1.10
N SER A 510 -7.36 -9.89 -2.33
CA SER A 510 -7.50 -8.70 -3.17
C SER A 510 -8.94 -8.48 -3.58
N GLY A 511 -9.31 -7.25 -3.95
CA GLY A 511 -10.61 -6.96 -4.52
C GLY A 511 -10.85 -7.69 -5.84
N PHE A 512 -9.81 -8.15 -6.55
CA PHE A 512 -10.01 -8.98 -7.74
C PHE A 512 -10.52 -10.38 -7.36
N GLU A 513 -9.89 -11.05 -6.39
CA GLU A 513 -10.21 -12.43 -5.99
C GLU A 513 -11.24 -12.53 -4.85
N HIS A 514 -11.53 -11.44 -4.13
CA HIS A 514 -12.40 -11.43 -2.96
C HIS A 514 -13.18 -10.12 -2.82
N ASN A 515 -14.36 -10.05 -3.45
CA ASN A 515 -15.19 -8.85 -3.45
C ASN A 515 -16.66 -9.14 -3.17
N SER A 516 -17.52 -8.14 -3.30
CA SER A 516 -18.94 -8.28 -3.00
C SER A 516 -19.73 -9.09 -4.03
N THR A 517 -19.17 -9.34 -5.22
CA THR A 517 -19.80 -10.09 -6.32
C THR A 517 -19.47 -11.59 -6.28
N TYR A 518 -18.22 -11.93 -5.91
CA TYR A 518 -17.74 -13.32 -5.89
C TYR A 518 -16.46 -13.47 -5.05
N ALA A 519 -16.01 -14.71 -4.89
CA ALA A 519 -14.67 -15.04 -4.44
C ALA A 519 -14.04 -16.07 -5.37
N ALA A 520 -12.80 -15.85 -5.79
CA ALA A 520 -11.95 -16.88 -6.38
C ALA A 520 -11.30 -17.70 -5.28
N MET A 521 -11.16 -19.00 -5.50
CA MET A 521 -10.27 -19.86 -4.73
C MET A 521 -9.34 -20.54 -5.71
N SER A 522 -8.04 -20.42 -5.54
CA SER A 522 -7.06 -21.09 -6.39
C SER A 522 -6.31 -22.18 -5.62
N VAL A 523 -5.84 -23.16 -6.39
CA VAL A 523 -4.81 -24.13 -5.98
C VAL A 523 -3.72 -24.04 -7.03
N SER A 524 -2.62 -23.41 -6.68
CA SER A 524 -1.45 -23.20 -7.52
C SER A 524 -0.39 -24.24 -7.16
N ILE A 525 0.08 -25.00 -8.15
CA ILE A 525 1.07 -26.05 -7.98
C ILE A 525 2.28 -25.72 -8.84
N GLU A 526 3.42 -25.47 -8.19
CA GLU A 526 4.69 -25.28 -8.87
C GLU A 526 5.25 -26.64 -9.27
N LEU A 527 5.37 -26.86 -10.58
CA LEU A 527 5.71 -28.15 -11.17
C LEU A 527 7.19 -28.25 -11.49
N THR A 528 7.73 -29.47 -11.36
CA THR A 528 9.00 -29.83 -11.99
C THR A 528 8.78 -30.14 -13.48
N ASP A 529 9.86 -30.29 -14.26
CA ASP A 529 9.77 -30.75 -15.65
C ASP A 529 9.08 -32.12 -15.79
N GLU A 530 9.28 -33.00 -14.80
CA GLU A 530 8.63 -34.31 -14.76
C GLU A 530 7.16 -34.20 -14.36
N GLY A 531 6.83 -33.31 -13.43
CA GLY A 531 5.44 -32.98 -13.10
C GLY A 531 4.67 -32.45 -14.29
N PHE A 532 5.30 -31.54 -15.05
CA PHE A 532 4.72 -30.93 -16.23
C PHE A 532 4.28 -31.96 -17.28
N LYS A 533 5.12 -32.97 -17.56
CA LYS A 533 4.78 -34.07 -18.49
C LYS A 533 3.61 -34.93 -18.00
N ASN A 534 3.33 -34.90 -16.70
CA ASN A 534 2.32 -35.73 -16.03
C ASN A 534 1.03 -34.97 -15.67
N VAL A 535 0.90 -33.69 -16.05
CA VAL A 535 -0.26 -32.88 -15.67
C VAL A 535 -1.57 -33.47 -16.18
N ASP A 536 -1.69 -33.67 -17.49
CA ASP A 536 -2.93 -34.12 -18.14
C ASP A 536 -3.34 -35.54 -17.71
N LYS A 537 -2.37 -36.42 -17.43
CA LYS A 537 -2.62 -37.84 -17.14
C LYS A 537 -2.89 -38.12 -15.67
N ASN A 538 -2.12 -37.50 -14.78
CA ASN A 538 -2.02 -37.93 -13.38
C ASN A 538 -2.36 -36.82 -12.40
N ILE A 539 -1.72 -35.64 -12.53
CA ILE A 539 -1.82 -34.59 -11.51
C ILE A 539 -3.21 -33.97 -11.52
N PHE A 540 -3.71 -33.55 -12.69
CA PHE A 540 -5.03 -32.93 -12.80
C PHE A 540 -6.13 -33.85 -12.27
N THR A 541 -6.14 -35.11 -12.71
CA THR A 541 -7.12 -36.11 -12.24
C THR A 541 -7.03 -36.35 -10.73
N PHE A 542 -5.82 -36.40 -10.17
CA PHE A 542 -5.62 -36.59 -8.74
C PHE A 542 -6.16 -35.42 -7.93
N ILE A 543 -5.85 -34.19 -8.32
CA ILE A 543 -6.32 -32.98 -7.63
C ILE A 543 -7.84 -32.86 -7.75
N CYS A 544 -8.40 -33.07 -8.94
CA CYS A 544 -9.86 -33.03 -9.10
C CYS A 544 -10.57 -34.08 -8.24
N ARG A 545 -10.02 -35.29 -8.06
CA ARG A 545 -10.61 -36.29 -7.15
C ARG A 545 -10.48 -35.97 -5.67
N PHE A 546 -9.51 -35.14 -5.32
CA PHE A 546 -9.27 -34.77 -3.92
C PHE A 546 -10.09 -33.54 -3.53
N CYS A 547 -10.26 -32.60 -4.46
CA CYS A 547 -10.97 -31.35 -4.24
C CYS A 547 -12.47 -31.43 -4.58
N VAL A 548 -12.91 -32.36 -5.44
CA VAL A 548 -14.32 -32.59 -5.83
C VAL A 548 -14.80 -33.91 -5.27
#